data_AF-A0A1U7TD74-F1
#
_entry.id   AF-A0A1U7TD74-F1
#
_cell.length_a   1.000
_cell.length_b   1.000
_cell.length_c   1.000
_cell.angle_alpha   90.00
_cell.angle_beta   90.00
_cell.angle_gamma   90.00
#
_symmetry.space_group_name_H-M   'P 1'
#
loop_
_entity.id
_entity.type
_entity.pdbx_description
1 polymer ?
#
loop_
_entity_poly.entity_id
_entity_poly.type
_entity_poly.pdbx_seq_one_letter_code
_entity_poly.pdbx_strand_id
1 'polypeptide(L)'
;MRNLRFALKQEGHSRRDMFEILTRYAFPLAHSLPLFAFLNEEKFNVDGWTVYDPVEEYRRQGLPNHHWRITFINKCYELCDTYPALLVVPYRASDDDLRRVATFRSRNRIPVLSWIHPENKTVIVRCSQPLVGMSGKRNKDDEKYLDVIRETNRQISKLTIYDARPSVNAVANKATGGGYESDDAYHNAELFFLDIHNIHVMRESLKKVKDIVYPNVEESHWLSSLESTHWLEHIKLVLTGAIQVADKVSSGKSSVLVHCSDGWDRTAQLTSLAMLMLDSFYRSIEGFEILIQKEWISFGHKFASRIGHGDKNHTDADRSPIFLQFIDCVWQMSKQFPTAFEFNERLLIMILDHLYSCRFGTFLFNCESARERQKVTERTVSLWSLINSSKETFKNPFYTKEINRVLYPVASMRHLELWVNYYIRWNPRIKQQQPNPVEQRYMELLALRDEYIKRLEELQLANSAKLSDPPTSPSSPSQMMPHVQTHF
;
A
#
# COMPACT_ATOMS: atom_id res chain seq x y z
N MET A 1 -13.94 -13.58 -3.31
CA MET A 1 -15.30 -13.67 -2.75
C MET A 1 -16.27 -14.41 -3.68
N ARG A 2 -15.96 -15.64 -4.12
CA ARG A 2 -16.87 -16.48 -4.93
C ARG A 2 -16.47 -17.95 -4.87
N ASN A 3 -17.38 -18.83 -5.27
CA ASN A 3 -17.14 -20.24 -5.56
C ASN A 3 -17.75 -20.55 -6.95
N LEU A 4 -17.00 -21.19 -7.85
CA LEU A 4 -17.51 -21.61 -9.16
C LEU A 4 -17.88 -23.09 -9.10
N ARG A 5 -19.10 -23.44 -9.52
CA ARG A 5 -19.60 -24.83 -9.55
C ARG A 5 -20.03 -25.18 -10.97
N PHE A 6 -19.47 -26.27 -11.50
CA PHE A 6 -19.77 -26.79 -12.83
C PHE A 6 -20.42 -28.17 -12.71
N ALA A 7 -21.46 -28.42 -13.50
CA ALA A 7 -22.07 -29.73 -13.66
C ALA A 7 -21.61 -30.32 -15.00
N LEU A 8 -21.01 -31.52 -14.97
CA LEU A 8 -20.50 -32.22 -16.15
C LEU A 8 -21.31 -33.51 -16.35
N LYS A 9 -21.56 -33.87 -17.62
CA LYS A 9 -22.20 -35.14 -17.96
C LYS A 9 -21.29 -36.30 -17.54
N GLN A 10 -21.88 -37.39 -17.05
CA GLN A 10 -21.11 -38.57 -16.60
C GLN A 10 -20.49 -39.34 -17.77
N GLU A 11 -21.09 -39.26 -18.96
CA GLU A 11 -20.59 -39.88 -20.18
C GLU A 11 -19.21 -39.31 -20.56
N GLY A 12 -18.22 -40.18 -20.75
CA GLY A 12 -16.88 -39.82 -21.26
C GLY A 12 -15.83 -39.40 -20.23
N HIS A 13 -16.01 -39.67 -18.92
CA HIS A 13 -15.03 -39.40 -17.86
C HIS A 13 -14.53 -37.93 -17.72
N SER A 14 -15.15 -36.98 -18.42
CA SER A 14 -14.73 -35.57 -18.55
C SER A 14 -14.45 -34.84 -17.23
N ARG A 15 -15.12 -35.21 -16.12
CA ARG A 15 -14.89 -34.62 -14.79
C ARG A 15 -13.48 -34.87 -14.27
N ARG A 16 -12.97 -36.09 -14.45
CA ARG A 16 -11.65 -36.47 -13.93
C ARG A 16 -10.57 -35.67 -14.64
N ASP A 17 -10.60 -35.66 -15.96
CA ASP A 17 -9.61 -34.95 -16.79
C ASP A 17 -9.63 -33.45 -16.52
N MET A 18 -10.82 -32.84 -16.46
CA MET A 18 -10.98 -31.43 -16.10
C MET A 18 -10.43 -31.12 -14.70
N PHE A 19 -10.72 -31.96 -13.71
CA PHE A 19 -10.23 -31.79 -12.34
C PHE A 19 -8.71 -31.91 -12.25
N GLU A 20 -8.12 -32.90 -12.94
CA GLU A 20 -6.67 -33.09 -12.99
C GLU A 20 -5.98 -31.89 -13.65
N ILE A 21 -6.50 -31.40 -14.79
CA ILE A 21 -5.98 -30.21 -15.47
C ILE A 21 -6.09 -28.96 -14.58
N LEU A 22 -7.27 -28.71 -14.00
CA LEU A 22 -7.47 -27.56 -13.12
C LEU A 22 -6.54 -27.61 -11.91
N THR A 23 -6.41 -28.76 -11.25
CA THR A 23 -5.56 -28.92 -10.07
C THR A 23 -4.08 -28.72 -10.44
N ARG A 24 -3.65 -29.26 -11.59
CA ARG A 24 -2.28 -29.13 -12.09
C ARG A 24 -1.88 -27.66 -12.32
N TYR A 25 -2.75 -26.88 -12.99
CA TYR A 25 -2.42 -25.51 -13.39
C TYR A 25 -2.88 -24.42 -12.40
N ALA A 26 -3.84 -24.70 -11.51
CA ALA A 26 -4.18 -23.81 -10.40
C ALA A 26 -3.14 -23.87 -9.27
N PHE A 27 -2.47 -25.03 -9.11
CA PHE A 27 -1.43 -25.25 -8.11
C PHE A 27 -0.11 -25.68 -8.75
N PRO A 28 0.50 -24.85 -9.63
CA PRO A 28 1.67 -25.24 -10.41
C PRO A 28 2.86 -25.63 -9.52
N LEU A 29 3.10 -24.93 -8.40
CA LEU A 29 4.23 -25.25 -7.52
C LEU A 29 4.08 -26.64 -6.87
N ALA A 30 2.86 -27.03 -6.52
CA ALA A 30 2.58 -28.38 -6.00
C ALA A 30 2.81 -29.50 -7.04
N HIS A 31 2.98 -29.14 -8.32
CA HIS A 31 3.24 -30.04 -9.43
C HIS A 31 4.60 -29.78 -10.10
N SER A 32 5.50 -29.06 -9.44
CA SER A 32 6.83 -28.68 -9.99
C SER A 32 6.75 -27.92 -11.32
N LEU A 33 5.67 -27.17 -11.54
CA LEU A 33 5.49 -26.27 -12.68
C LEU A 33 5.80 -24.82 -12.27
N PRO A 34 6.28 -23.99 -13.21
CA PRO A 34 6.46 -22.57 -12.95
C PRO A 34 5.12 -21.86 -12.78
N LEU A 35 5.11 -20.76 -12.01
CA LEU A 35 4.00 -19.82 -12.00
C LEU A 35 3.87 -19.14 -13.37
N PHE A 36 2.64 -18.80 -13.77
CA PHE A 36 2.36 -18.23 -15.08
C PHE A 36 3.17 -16.94 -15.38
N ALA A 37 3.51 -16.16 -14.36
CA ALA A 37 4.36 -14.96 -14.51
C ALA A 37 5.71 -15.22 -15.20
N PHE A 38 6.29 -16.42 -15.03
CA PHE A 38 7.55 -16.82 -15.66
C PHE A 38 7.36 -17.41 -17.07
N LEU A 39 6.11 -17.61 -17.49
CA LEU A 39 5.72 -18.05 -18.82
C LEU A 39 5.06 -16.92 -19.63
N ASN A 40 4.80 -15.78 -18.99
CA ASN A 40 4.11 -14.66 -19.60
C ASN A 40 5.05 -13.89 -20.54
N GLU A 41 4.72 -13.88 -21.83
CA GLU A 41 5.48 -13.21 -22.89
C GLU A 41 4.87 -11.88 -23.36
N GLU A 42 3.85 -11.38 -22.65
CA GLU A 42 3.22 -10.09 -22.96
C GLU A 42 4.25 -8.95 -22.91
N LYS A 43 4.12 -8.01 -23.86
CA LYS A 43 4.99 -6.84 -23.97
C LYS A 43 4.20 -5.56 -23.74
N PHE A 44 4.82 -4.63 -23.05
CA PHE A 44 4.28 -3.32 -22.71
C PHE A 44 5.27 -2.25 -23.13
N ASN A 45 4.76 -1.04 -23.40
CA ASN A 45 5.61 0.09 -23.81
C ASN A 45 6.36 0.72 -22.64
N VAL A 46 6.01 0.36 -21.40
CA VAL A 46 6.63 0.84 -20.18
C VAL A 46 7.17 -0.37 -19.40
N ASP A 47 8.42 -0.29 -18.97
CA ASP A 47 8.97 -1.24 -18.01
C ASP A 47 8.60 -0.83 -16.59
N GLY A 48 7.63 -1.51 -16.01
CA GLY A 48 7.16 -1.26 -14.66
C GLY A 48 8.16 -1.69 -13.58
N TRP A 49 9.24 -2.38 -13.90
CA TRP A 49 10.29 -2.66 -12.93
C TRP A 49 11.11 -1.42 -12.58
N THR A 50 11.14 -0.40 -13.45
CA THR A 50 11.89 0.84 -13.22
C THR A 50 11.13 1.87 -12.39
N VAL A 51 9.89 1.58 -11.97
CA VAL A 51 9.05 2.54 -11.22
C VAL A 51 9.65 2.92 -9.87
N TYR A 52 10.44 2.03 -9.26
CA TYR A 52 11.00 2.23 -7.93
C TYR A 52 12.52 2.11 -7.95
N ASP A 53 13.18 3.24 -7.72
CA ASP A 53 14.59 3.31 -7.35
C ASP A 53 14.68 3.77 -5.88
N PRO A 54 15.22 2.94 -4.96
CA PRO A 54 15.34 3.32 -3.56
C PRO A 54 16.13 4.60 -3.33
N VAL A 55 17.19 4.85 -4.13
CA VAL A 55 18.04 6.04 -3.99
C VAL A 55 17.28 7.29 -4.44
N GLU A 56 16.54 7.23 -5.55
CA GLU A 56 15.70 8.35 -5.99
C GLU A 56 14.59 8.67 -4.99
N GLU A 57 13.95 7.64 -4.42
CA GLU A 57 12.90 7.85 -3.40
C GLU A 57 13.47 8.47 -2.13
N TYR A 58 14.63 8.02 -1.65
CA TYR A 58 15.29 8.68 -0.51
C TYR A 58 15.73 10.11 -0.85
N ARG A 59 16.24 10.36 -2.06
CA ARG A 59 16.60 11.71 -2.52
C ARG A 59 15.39 12.64 -2.54
N ARG A 60 14.23 12.17 -3.00
CA ARG A 60 12.96 12.92 -2.98
C ARG A 60 12.60 13.38 -1.57
N GLN A 61 12.88 12.55 -0.56
CA GLN A 61 12.67 12.87 0.86
C GLN A 61 13.79 13.74 1.47
N GLY A 62 14.80 14.15 0.71
CA GLY A 62 15.92 14.96 1.20
C GLY A 62 16.96 14.15 1.98
N LEU A 63 17.17 12.88 1.57
CA LEU A 63 18.14 11.96 2.17
C LEU A 63 19.19 11.51 1.13
N PRO A 64 20.44 11.21 1.56
CA PRO A 64 20.97 11.38 2.92
C PRO A 64 21.13 12.87 3.30
N ASN A 65 21.31 13.14 4.58
CA ASN A 65 21.58 14.48 5.11
C ASN A 65 22.49 14.41 6.35
N HIS A 66 22.67 15.52 7.06
CA HIS A 66 23.56 15.58 8.24
C HIS A 66 23.11 14.70 9.43
N HIS A 67 21.85 14.24 9.44
CA HIS A 67 21.28 13.43 10.53
C HIS A 67 21.03 11.98 10.12
N TRP A 68 20.91 11.69 8.83
CA TRP A 68 20.55 10.38 8.29
C TRP A 68 21.45 9.99 7.12
N ARG A 69 21.97 8.76 7.14
CA ARG A 69 22.83 8.20 6.09
C ARG A 69 22.20 6.97 5.45
N ILE A 70 22.50 6.75 4.18
CA ILE A 70 22.26 5.46 3.51
C ILE A 70 23.44 4.54 3.89
N THR A 71 23.13 3.35 4.42
CA THR A 71 24.11 2.29 4.66
C THR A 71 23.97 1.19 3.61
N PHE A 72 25.10 0.60 3.25
CA PHE A 72 25.21 -0.55 2.34
C PHE A 72 25.50 -1.85 3.10
N ILE A 73 25.44 -1.84 4.43
CA ILE A 73 25.69 -3.01 5.28
C ILE A 73 24.80 -4.21 4.92
N ASN A 74 23.61 -3.96 4.39
CA ASN A 74 22.67 -5.00 3.99
C ASN A 74 22.64 -5.25 2.47
N LYS A 75 23.61 -4.73 1.69
CA LYS A 75 23.64 -4.87 0.23
C LYS A 75 23.60 -6.33 -0.23
N CYS A 76 24.22 -7.23 0.55
CA CYS A 76 24.21 -8.67 0.32
C CYS A 76 23.22 -9.43 1.24
N TYR A 77 22.30 -8.71 1.90
CA TYR A 77 21.29 -9.26 2.79
C TYR A 77 21.81 -9.98 4.04
N GLU A 78 23.06 -9.71 4.43
CA GLU A 78 23.73 -10.38 5.56
C GLU A 78 23.27 -9.86 6.93
N LEU A 79 22.91 -8.57 7.02
CA LEU A 79 22.40 -8.00 8.28
C LEU A 79 20.99 -8.53 8.54
N CYS A 80 20.11 -8.43 7.54
CA CYS A 80 18.72 -8.88 7.59
C CYS A 80 18.24 -9.31 6.19
N ASP A 81 17.96 -10.60 6.04
CA ASP A 81 17.61 -11.25 4.77
C ASP A 81 16.20 -10.92 4.24
N THR A 82 15.39 -10.29 5.07
CA THR A 82 14.01 -9.85 4.78
C THR A 82 13.85 -8.34 4.68
N TYR A 83 14.96 -7.59 4.77
CA TYR A 83 15.02 -6.15 4.54
C TYR A 83 15.55 -5.84 3.14
N PRO A 84 15.35 -4.61 2.65
CA PRO A 84 15.95 -4.17 1.40
C PRO A 84 17.48 -4.09 1.51
N ALA A 85 18.14 -4.10 0.35
CA ALA A 85 19.59 -4.01 0.26
C ALA A 85 20.14 -2.67 0.81
N LEU A 86 19.39 -1.59 0.63
CA LEU A 86 19.73 -0.24 1.11
C LEU A 86 18.86 0.12 2.32
N LEU A 87 19.50 0.62 3.37
CA LEU A 87 18.83 1.06 4.59
C LEU A 87 19.21 2.49 4.92
N VAL A 88 18.26 3.27 5.44
CA VAL A 88 18.52 4.61 5.97
C VAL A 88 18.48 4.57 7.50
N VAL A 89 19.59 5.01 8.10
CA VAL A 89 19.87 4.95 9.54
C VAL A 89 20.42 6.28 10.02
N PRO A 90 20.41 6.59 11.33
CA PRO A 90 21.01 7.81 11.84
C PRO A 90 22.49 7.92 11.46
N TYR A 91 22.94 9.10 11.06
CA TYR A 91 24.32 9.36 10.65
C TYR A 91 25.34 8.98 11.73
N ARG A 92 24.98 9.17 13.01
CA ARG A 92 25.82 8.87 14.17
C ARG A 92 25.95 7.38 14.51
N ALA A 93 25.09 6.52 13.97
CA ALA A 93 25.18 5.09 14.21
C ALA A 93 26.14 4.46 13.21
N SER A 94 27.20 3.80 13.68
CA SER A 94 28.15 3.05 12.84
C SER A 94 27.55 1.71 12.41
N ASP A 95 28.09 1.11 11.36
CA ASP A 95 27.63 -0.22 10.90
C ASP A 95 27.82 -1.31 11.98
N ASP A 96 28.82 -1.17 12.86
CA ASP A 96 29.01 -2.08 14.00
C ASP A 96 27.96 -1.89 15.09
N ASP A 97 27.48 -0.66 15.32
CA ASP A 97 26.31 -0.44 16.17
C ASP A 97 25.10 -1.18 15.60
N LEU A 98 24.87 -1.08 14.27
CA LEU A 98 23.74 -1.75 13.62
C LEU A 98 23.79 -3.29 13.79
N ARG A 99 24.99 -3.90 13.71
CA ARG A 99 25.16 -5.34 13.97
C ARG A 99 24.76 -5.72 15.39
N ARG A 100 25.12 -4.90 16.38
CA ARG A 100 24.73 -5.16 17.79
C ARG A 100 23.24 -5.01 17.99
N VAL A 101 22.62 -3.96 17.45
CA VAL A 101 21.15 -3.76 17.49
C VAL A 101 20.41 -4.92 16.81
N ALA A 102 20.91 -5.40 15.67
CA ALA A 102 20.32 -6.50 14.92
C ALA A 102 20.15 -7.77 15.74
N THR A 103 21.10 -8.10 16.61
CA THR A 103 21.01 -9.28 17.48
C THR A 103 19.85 -9.24 18.49
N PHE A 104 19.29 -8.06 18.76
CA PHE A 104 18.21 -7.89 19.73
C PHE A 104 16.84 -7.64 19.07
N ARG A 105 16.79 -7.43 17.76
CA ARG A 105 15.54 -7.25 17.01
C ARG A 105 15.19 -8.56 16.32
N SER A 106 13.95 -9.01 16.47
CA SER A 106 13.50 -10.28 15.87
C SER A 106 13.79 -10.34 14.36
N ARG A 107 14.48 -11.40 13.92
CA ARG A 107 14.93 -11.57 12.51
C ARG A 107 15.83 -10.45 12.01
N ASN A 108 16.52 -9.78 12.93
CA ASN A 108 17.47 -8.71 12.67
C ASN A 108 16.84 -7.48 12.00
N ARG A 109 15.53 -7.29 12.10
CA ARG A 109 14.80 -6.18 11.48
C ARG A 109 14.91 -4.93 12.35
N ILE A 110 16.09 -4.32 12.31
CA ILE A 110 16.46 -3.13 13.09
C ILE A 110 15.60 -1.91 12.75
N PRO A 111 15.46 -0.92 13.66
CA PRO A 111 14.81 0.34 13.33
C PRO A 111 15.50 1.08 12.17
N VAL A 112 14.75 1.28 11.09
CA VAL A 112 15.20 2.01 9.89
C VAL A 112 14.13 2.99 9.41
N LEU A 113 14.56 4.03 8.69
CA LEU A 113 13.68 5.10 8.24
C LEU A 113 12.74 4.65 7.10
N SER A 114 11.44 4.88 7.31
CA SER A 114 10.40 4.79 6.28
C SER A 114 10.10 6.14 5.64
N TRP A 115 9.99 7.19 6.45
CA TRP A 115 9.64 8.53 5.99
C TRP A 115 10.19 9.63 6.89
N ILE A 116 10.48 10.81 6.33
CA ILE A 116 10.88 12.02 7.06
C ILE A 116 10.01 13.22 6.65
N HIS A 117 9.57 13.98 7.64
CA HIS A 117 8.78 15.17 7.39
C HIS A 117 9.62 16.27 6.75
N PRO A 118 9.16 16.89 5.64
CA PRO A 118 9.97 17.85 4.89
C PRO A 118 10.33 19.10 5.70
N GLU A 119 9.46 19.55 6.59
CA GLU A 119 9.66 20.77 7.37
C GLU A 119 10.19 20.50 8.79
N ASN A 120 9.35 19.92 9.67
CA ASN A 120 9.68 19.73 11.09
C ASN A 120 10.68 18.59 11.38
N LYS A 121 11.07 17.81 10.36
CA LYS A 121 12.07 16.72 10.43
C LYS A 121 11.73 15.57 11.39
N THR A 122 10.48 15.44 11.85
CA THR A 122 10.03 14.21 12.53
C THR A 122 10.05 13.04 11.55
N VAL A 123 10.29 11.82 12.05
CA VAL A 123 10.43 10.63 11.20
C VAL A 123 9.46 9.53 11.57
N ILE A 124 9.14 8.69 10.59
CA ILE A 124 8.58 7.36 10.79
C ILE A 124 9.72 6.36 10.59
N VAL A 125 10.04 5.61 11.64
CA VAL A 125 10.95 4.47 11.59
C VAL A 125 10.19 3.17 11.85
N ARG A 126 10.66 2.05 11.29
CA ARG A 126 10.01 0.74 11.41
C ARG A 126 10.99 -0.35 11.82
N CYS A 127 10.50 -1.34 12.57
CA CYS A 127 11.29 -2.51 12.98
C CYS A 127 10.41 -3.73 13.31
N SER A 128 11.03 -4.82 13.76
CA SER A 128 10.39 -5.90 14.51
C SER A 128 10.41 -5.66 16.02
N GLN A 129 9.73 -6.51 16.78
CA GLN A 129 9.82 -6.49 18.25
C GLN A 129 11.25 -6.70 18.78
N PRO A 130 11.56 -6.17 19.98
CA PRO A 130 12.77 -6.51 20.71
C PRO A 130 12.71 -7.93 21.32
N LEU A 131 13.87 -8.56 21.50
CA LEU A 131 14.03 -9.93 22.03
C LEU A 131 14.24 -9.93 23.56
N VAL A 132 13.30 -9.31 24.28
CA VAL A 132 13.34 -9.11 25.73
C VAL A 132 13.22 -10.45 26.48
N GLY A 133 12.27 -11.28 26.08
CA GLY A 133 11.93 -12.53 26.73
C GLY A 133 11.41 -12.38 28.17
N MET A 134 11.12 -13.52 28.80
CA MET A 134 10.64 -13.55 30.20
C MET A 134 11.66 -13.01 31.20
N SER A 135 12.95 -13.21 30.92
CA SER A 135 14.05 -12.74 31.77
C SER A 135 14.26 -11.22 31.76
N GLY A 136 13.49 -10.47 30.96
CA GLY A 136 13.63 -9.02 30.89
C GLY A 136 14.98 -8.58 30.31
N LYS A 137 15.50 -9.31 29.31
CA LYS A 137 16.78 -8.98 28.68
C LYS A 137 16.72 -7.58 28.08
N ARG A 138 17.84 -6.88 28.23
CA ARG A 138 18.07 -5.54 27.71
C ARG A 138 19.24 -5.55 26.74
N ASN A 139 19.27 -4.57 25.85
CA ASN A 139 20.38 -4.35 24.94
C ASN A 139 20.72 -2.87 24.93
N LYS A 140 21.90 -2.53 25.48
CA LYS A 140 22.34 -1.14 25.61
C LYS A 140 22.57 -0.47 24.25
N ASP A 141 22.90 -1.24 23.21
CA ASP A 141 23.08 -0.72 21.86
C ASP A 141 21.73 -0.36 21.23
N ASP A 142 20.67 -1.16 21.41
CA ASP A 142 19.30 -0.83 20.94
C ASP A 142 18.73 0.37 21.71
N GLU A 143 18.87 0.38 23.04
CA GLU A 143 18.47 1.53 23.87
C GLU A 143 19.13 2.83 23.39
N LYS A 144 20.47 2.81 23.22
CA LYS A 144 21.23 3.94 22.68
C LYS A 144 20.82 4.28 21.25
N TYR A 145 20.54 3.28 20.41
CA TYR A 145 20.15 3.49 19.03
C TYR A 145 18.80 4.21 18.90
N LEU A 146 17.82 3.87 19.74
CA LEU A 146 16.55 4.60 19.80
C LEU A 146 16.74 6.05 20.29
N ASP A 147 17.65 6.28 21.24
CA ASP A 147 18.03 7.63 21.66
C ASP A 147 18.69 8.41 20.52
N VAL A 148 19.59 7.78 19.76
CA VAL A 148 20.21 8.42 18.59
C VAL A 148 19.18 8.77 17.52
N ILE A 149 18.15 7.94 17.30
CA ILE A 149 17.02 8.26 16.42
C ILE A 149 16.26 9.49 16.94
N ARG A 150 15.90 9.51 18.22
CA ARG A 150 15.23 10.64 18.87
C ARG A 150 16.03 11.93 18.69
N GLU A 151 17.34 11.87 18.89
CA GLU A 151 18.26 13.01 18.80
C GLU A 151 18.49 13.54 17.38
N THR A 152 18.05 12.83 16.34
CA THR A 152 18.07 13.37 14.96
C THR A 152 17.21 14.63 14.83
N ASN A 153 16.26 14.82 15.74
CA ASN A 153 15.56 16.09 15.94
C ASN A 153 15.62 16.48 17.42
N ARG A 154 16.51 17.44 17.74
CA ARG A 154 16.77 17.89 19.12
C ARG A 154 15.59 18.57 19.81
N GLN A 155 14.54 18.92 19.08
CA GLN A 155 13.31 19.48 19.66
C GLN A 155 12.44 18.40 20.33
N ILE A 156 12.72 17.12 20.06
CA ILE A 156 11.94 15.98 20.54
C ILE A 156 12.47 15.47 21.87
N SER A 157 11.63 15.54 22.91
CA SER A 157 11.97 15.06 24.25
C SER A 157 11.86 13.54 24.40
N LYS A 158 10.86 12.92 23.77
CA LYS A 158 10.64 11.46 23.81
C LYS A 158 10.35 10.90 22.41
N LEU A 159 10.81 9.69 22.13
CA LEU A 159 10.42 8.90 20.96
C LEU A 159 9.09 8.19 21.22
N THR A 160 8.13 8.31 20.32
CA THR A 160 6.87 7.58 20.45
C THR A 160 6.96 6.21 19.79
N ILE A 161 6.66 5.13 20.51
CA ILE A 161 6.65 3.76 20.01
C ILE A 161 5.21 3.29 19.88
N TYR A 162 4.82 2.90 18.67
CA TYR A 162 3.54 2.26 18.39
C TYR A 162 3.76 0.77 18.12
N ASP A 163 3.40 -0.05 19.10
CA ASP A 163 3.28 -1.50 18.91
C ASP A 163 1.88 -1.79 18.36
N ALA A 164 1.83 -2.34 17.15
CA ALA A 164 0.56 -2.62 16.49
C ALA A 164 -0.31 -3.63 17.24
N ARG A 165 0.26 -4.43 18.14
CA ARG A 165 -0.43 -5.55 18.78
C ARG A 165 -1.36 -5.07 19.90
N PRO A 166 -2.37 -5.90 20.27
CA PRO A 166 -2.94 -5.83 21.59
C PRO A 166 -1.89 -6.11 22.66
N SER A 167 -1.98 -5.42 23.80
CA SER A 167 -1.05 -5.59 24.93
C SER A 167 -0.92 -7.06 25.36
N VAL A 168 -2.03 -7.80 25.44
CA VAL A 168 -2.04 -9.24 25.77
C VAL A 168 -1.20 -10.08 24.81
N ASN A 169 -1.20 -9.73 23.51
CA ASN A 169 -0.41 -10.44 22.51
C ASN A 169 1.07 -10.07 22.61
N ALA A 170 1.39 -8.82 22.97
CA ALA A 170 2.77 -8.40 23.22
C ALA A 170 3.36 -9.12 24.45
N VAL A 171 2.57 -9.24 25.52
CA VAL A 171 2.93 -10.05 26.71
C VAL A 171 3.10 -11.53 26.36
N ALA A 172 2.22 -12.11 25.55
CA ALA A 172 2.38 -13.49 25.08
C ALA A 172 3.67 -13.69 24.26
N ASN A 173 4.05 -12.72 23.43
CA ASN A 173 5.33 -12.77 22.71
C ASN A 173 6.54 -12.63 23.66
N LYS A 174 6.41 -11.85 24.75
CA LYS A 174 7.44 -11.79 25.79
C LYS A 174 7.70 -13.17 26.41
N ALA A 175 6.64 -13.97 26.58
CA ALA A 175 6.77 -15.35 27.07
C ALA A 175 7.57 -16.27 26.13
N THR A 176 7.56 -16.00 24.82
CA THR A 176 8.25 -16.80 23.79
C THR A 176 9.56 -16.20 23.30
N GLY A 177 10.12 -15.22 24.02
CA GLY A 177 11.44 -14.65 23.73
C GLY A 177 11.42 -13.30 22.99
N GLY A 178 10.26 -12.85 22.52
CA GLY A 178 10.05 -11.49 22.00
C GLY A 178 9.77 -10.48 23.12
N GLY A 179 8.90 -9.50 22.87
CA GLY A 179 8.50 -8.53 23.88
C GLY A 179 8.26 -7.15 23.32
N TYR A 180 8.42 -6.14 24.17
CA TYR A 180 8.23 -4.72 23.87
C TYR A 180 9.15 -3.88 24.77
N GLU A 181 9.36 -2.63 24.37
CA GLU A 181 10.20 -1.65 25.04
C GLU A 181 9.55 -1.19 26.36
N SER A 182 10.17 -1.52 27.51
CA SER A 182 9.69 -1.11 28.83
C SER A 182 10.21 0.26 29.25
N ASP A 183 9.42 1.01 30.03
CA ASP A 183 9.79 2.33 30.56
C ASP A 183 11.13 2.35 31.32
N ASP A 184 11.45 1.27 32.07
CA ASP A 184 12.71 1.13 32.82
C ASP A 184 13.97 0.96 31.93
N ALA A 185 13.76 0.55 30.67
CA ALA A 185 14.85 0.33 29.71
C ALA A 185 14.97 1.53 28.75
N TYR A 186 13.83 2.05 28.29
CA TYR A 186 13.74 3.09 27.28
C TYR A 186 13.18 4.39 27.88
N HIS A 187 13.94 5.02 28.77
CA HIS A 187 13.53 6.19 29.55
C HIS A 187 13.02 7.38 28.71
N ASN A 188 13.58 7.56 27.51
CA ASN A 188 13.21 8.62 26.57
C ASN A 188 12.23 8.14 25.50
N ALA A 189 11.48 7.07 25.76
CA ALA A 189 10.43 6.59 24.88
C ALA A 189 9.07 6.57 25.59
N GLU A 190 7.99 6.56 24.81
CA GLU A 190 6.62 6.31 25.26
C GLU A 190 5.99 5.24 24.37
N LEU A 191 5.50 4.14 24.95
CA LEU A 191 4.94 3.01 24.18
C LEU A 191 3.41 3.00 24.23
N PHE A 192 2.78 2.78 23.06
CA PHE A 192 1.34 2.62 22.90
C PHE A 192 1.02 1.35 22.12
N PHE A 193 -0.02 0.63 22.58
CA PHE A 193 -0.57 -0.53 21.88
C PHE A 193 -1.76 -0.11 21.01
N LEU A 194 -1.82 -0.63 19.77
CA LEU A 194 -2.86 -0.28 18.78
C LEU A 194 -3.96 -1.32 18.62
N ASP A 195 -3.89 -2.42 19.37
CA ASP A 195 -4.92 -3.47 19.40
C ASP A 195 -5.24 -4.15 18.05
N ILE A 196 -4.30 -4.12 17.09
CA ILE A 196 -4.46 -4.77 15.78
C ILE A 196 -4.08 -6.25 15.89
N HIS A 197 -5.11 -7.09 15.75
CA HIS A 197 -5.02 -8.54 15.91
C HIS A 197 -4.09 -9.21 14.88
N ASN A 198 -3.73 -10.48 15.13
CA ASN A 198 -2.80 -11.23 14.29
C ASN A 198 -3.45 -11.74 12.98
N ILE A 199 -2.63 -12.36 12.14
CA ILE A 199 -3.01 -12.86 10.81
C ILE A 199 -4.16 -13.89 10.84
N HIS A 200 -4.30 -14.67 11.92
CA HIS A 200 -5.33 -15.70 12.04
C HIS A 200 -6.71 -15.08 12.26
N VAL A 201 -6.79 -14.05 13.11
CA VAL A 201 -8.03 -13.29 13.34
C VAL A 201 -8.51 -12.63 12.04
N MET A 202 -7.59 -12.03 11.28
CA MET A 202 -7.94 -11.39 10.00
C MET A 202 -8.42 -12.39 8.94
N ARG A 203 -7.85 -13.60 8.91
CA ARG A 203 -8.33 -14.68 8.04
C ARG A 203 -9.75 -15.11 8.39
N GLU A 204 -10.02 -15.37 9.67
CA GLU A 204 -11.35 -15.80 10.12
C GLU A 204 -12.39 -14.69 9.90
N SER A 205 -12.03 -13.43 10.10
CA SER A 205 -12.89 -12.29 9.80
C SER A 205 -13.28 -12.24 8.32
N LEU A 206 -12.32 -12.34 7.38
CA LEU A 206 -12.62 -12.35 5.95
C LEU A 206 -13.45 -13.58 5.53
N LYS A 207 -13.21 -14.74 6.15
CA LYS A 207 -14.01 -15.94 5.92
C LYS A 207 -15.47 -15.67 6.26
N LYS A 208 -15.76 -15.07 7.42
CA LYS A 208 -17.13 -14.68 7.80
C LYS A 208 -17.73 -13.67 6.81
N VAL A 209 -16.95 -12.69 6.33
CA VAL A 209 -17.43 -11.77 5.26
C VAL A 209 -17.84 -12.56 4.02
N LYS A 210 -17.04 -13.55 3.60
CA LYS A 210 -17.38 -14.38 2.43
C LYS A 210 -18.69 -15.10 2.60
N ASP A 211 -18.93 -15.66 3.78
CA ASP A 211 -20.11 -16.46 4.08
C ASP A 211 -21.40 -15.63 4.07
N ILE A 212 -21.34 -14.33 4.40
CA ILE A 212 -22.53 -13.44 4.40
C ILE A 212 -22.77 -12.73 3.05
N VAL A 213 -21.75 -12.63 2.18
CA VAL A 213 -21.88 -11.91 0.89
C VAL A 213 -22.02 -12.80 -0.33
N TYR A 214 -21.78 -14.12 -0.21
CA TYR A 214 -21.81 -15.04 -1.33
C TYR A 214 -22.41 -16.41 -0.96
N PRO A 215 -23.32 -16.98 -1.78
CA PRO A 215 -23.76 -16.51 -3.10
C PRO A 215 -24.86 -15.44 -3.04
N ASN A 216 -25.65 -15.43 -1.97
CA ASN A 216 -26.77 -14.51 -1.78
C ASN A 216 -26.56 -13.71 -0.49
N VAL A 217 -26.97 -12.46 -0.49
CA VAL A 217 -26.98 -11.61 0.71
C VAL A 217 -28.35 -11.76 1.38
N GLU A 218 -28.35 -12.04 2.69
CA GLU A 218 -29.57 -12.00 3.50
C GLU A 218 -29.78 -10.56 3.99
N GLU A 219 -30.88 -9.93 3.58
CA GLU A 219 -31.11 -8.50 3.79
C GLU A 219 -31.64 -8.17 5.20
N SER A 220 -32.43 -9.07 5.82
CA SER A 220 -33.13 -8.81 7.09
C SER A 220 -32.16 -8.62 8.26
N HIS A 221 -31.01 -9.29 8.21
CA HIS A 221 -29.97 -9.25 9.25
C HIS A 221 -28.63 -8.77 8.70
N TRP A 222 -28.63 -7.99 7.62
CA TRP A 222 -27.39 -7.54 6.96
C TRP A 222 -26.41 -6.86 7.92
N LEU A 223 -26.88 -5.86 8.67
CA LEU A 223 -26.02 -5.06 9.56
C LEU A 223 -25.43 -5.89 10.70
N SER A 224 -26.25 -6.70 11.38
CA SER A 224 -25.79 -7.57 12.47
C SER A 224 -24.88 -8.70 11.98
N SER A 225 -25.16 -9.24 10.79
CA SER A 225 -24.29 -10.23 10.14
C SER A 225 -22.92 -9.63 9.81
N LEU A 226 -22.89 -8.43 9.23
CA LEU A 226 -21.65 -7.70 8.95
C LEU A 226 -20.87 -7.39 10.23
N GLU A 227 -21.54 -6.92 11.28
CA GLU A 227 -20.95 -6.66 12.58
C GLU A 227 -20.28 -7.93 13.16
N SER A 228 -20.94 -9.09 13.08
CA SER A 228 -20.41 -10.37 13.58
C SER A 228 -19.14 -10.87 12.87
N THR A 229 -18.81 -10.30 11.71
CA THR A 229 -17.56 -10.56 10.99
C THR A 229 -16.36 -9.84 11.60
N HIS A 230 -16.60 -8.74 12.31
CA HIS A 230 -15.59 -7.79 12.80
C HIS A 230 -14.71 -7.16 11.70
N TRP A 231 -15.04 -7.33 10.42
CA TRP A 231 -14.16 -6.86 9.33
C TRP A 231 -13.97 -5.34 9.37
N LEU A 232 -15.07 -4.58 9.43
CA LEU A 232 -15.01 -3.12 9.52
C LEU A 232 -14.39 -2.63 10.84
N GLU A 233 -14.50 -3.40 11.92
CA GLU A 233 -13.81 -3.11 13.17
C GLU A 233 -12.29 -3.25 13.01
N HIS A 234 -11.81 -4.28 12.30
CA HIS A 234 -10.39 -4.43 12.00
C HIS A 234 -9.88 -3.33 11.04
N ILE A 235 -10.64 -2.96 10.02
CA ILE A 235 -10.33 -1.81 9.14
C ILE A 235 -10.24 -0.52 9.97
N LYS A 236 -11.20 -0.30 10.89
CA LYS A 236 -11.19 0.83 11.82
C LYS A 236 -9.91 0.87 12.66
N LEU A 237 -9.49 -0.25 13.26
CA LEU A 237 -8.30 -0.30 14.12
C LEU A 237 -7.03 0.01 13.33
N VAL A 238 -6.90 -0.54 12.12
CA VAL A 238 -5.77 -0.24 11.22
C VAL A 238 -5.71 1.24 10.85
N LEU A 239 -6.84 1.83 10.43
CA LEU A 239 -6.92 3.26 10.12
C LEU A 239 -6.66 4.13 11.34
N THR A 240 -7.21 3.77 12.51
CA THR A 240 -6.99 4.51 13.77
C THR A 240 -5.52 4.52 14.14
N GLY A 241 -4.84 3.39 14.07
CA GLY A 241 -3.40 3.31 14.31
C GLY A 241 -2.59 4.16 13.33
N ALA A 242 -2.94 4.14 12.04
CA ALA A 242 -2.26 4.96 11.04
C ALA A 242 -2.49 6.46 11.25
N ILE A 243 -3.70 6.87 11.67
CA ILE A 243 -4.02 8.25 12.05
C ILE A 243 -3.16 8.70 13.23
N GLN A 244 -3.00 7.85 14.25
CA GLN A 244 -2.17 8.18 15.42
C GLN A 244 -0.69 8.38 15.03
N VAL A 245 -0.16 7.51 14.16
CA VAL A 245 1.20 7.65 13.60
C VAL A 245 1.31 8.97 12.83
N ALA A 246 0.37 9.27 11.94
CA ALA A 246 0.37 10.49 11.13
C ALA A 246 0.23 11.77 11.98
N ASP A 247 -0.70 11.81 12.93
CA ASP A 247 -0.93 12.96 13.82
C ASP A 247 0.31 13.28 14.68
N LYS A 248 0.94 12.26 15.24
CA LYS A 248 2.14 12.43 16.08
C LYS A 248 3.31 13.04 15.29
N VAL A 249 3.50 12.61 14.04
CA VAL A 249 4.55 13.09 13.14
C VAL A 249 4.23 14.48 12.59
N SER A 250 3.01 14.68 12.08
CA SER A 250 2.52 15.94 11.50
C SER A 250 2.52 17.09 12.51
N SER A 251 2.09 16.82 13.74
CA SER A 251 2.09 17.83 14.82
C SER A 251 3.50 18.28 15.25
N GLY A 252 4.56 17.64 14.75
CA GLY A 252 5.94 17.97 15.09
C GLY A 252 6.33 17.60 16.54
N LYS A 253 5.44 16.92 17.27
CA LYS A 253 5.63 16.63 18.70
C LYS A 253 6.62 15.50 18.96
N SER A 254 6.71 14.53 18.04
CA SER A 254 7.57 13.37 18.21
C SER A 254 7.86 12.65 16.89
N SER A 255 8.96 11.91 16.87
CA SER A 255 9.25 10.90 15.85
C SER A 255 8.69 9.58 16.33
N VAL A 256 8.32 8.71 15.40
CA VAL A 256 7.56 7.50 15.71
C VAL A 256 8.31 6.25 15.28
N LEU A 257 8.38 5.28 16.17
CA LEU A 257 8.80 3.91 15.88
C LEU A 257 7.58 3.01 15.79
N VAL A 258 7.39 2.38 14.63
CA VAL A 258 6.27 1.47 14.40
C VAL A 258 6.79 0.04 14.32
N HIS A 259 6.28 -0.84 15.16
CA HIS A 259 6.57 -2.27 15.06
C HIS A 259 5.37 -3.15 15.41
N CYS A 260 5.54 -4.45 15.24
CA CYS A 260 4.63 -5.47 15.73
C CYS A 260 5.48 -6.65 16.19
N SER A 261 5.08 -7.90 15.94
CA SER A 261 5.94 -9.07 16.16
C SER A 261 7.10 -9.09 15.15
N ASP A 262 6.85 -9.49 13.89
CA ASP A 262 7.92 -9.62 12.88
C ASP A 262 8.18 -8.33 12.08
N GLY A 263 7.34 -7.30 12.16
CA GLY A 263 7.58 -6.02 11.48
C GLY A 263 7.32 -6.00 9.96
N TRP A 264 6.54 -6.95 9.41
CA TRP A 264 6.23 -7.02 7.97
C TRP A 264 4.74 -7.09 7.61
N ASP A 265 3.83 -7.22 8.59
CA ASP A 265 2.37 -7.27 8.34
C ASP A 265 1.74 -5.94 8.76
N ARG A 266 1.33 -5.83 10.03
CA ARG A 266 0.69 -4.63 10.60
C ARG A 266 1.58 -3.39 10.52
N THR A 267 2.90 -3.58 10.68
CA THR A 267 3.86 -2.48 10.50
C THR A 267 3.84 -1.93 9.08
N ALA A 268 3.70 -2.77 8.05
CA ALA A 268 3.58 -2.31 6.66
C ALA A 268 2.25 -1.57 6.44
N GLN A 269 1.14 -2.07 7.01
CA GLN A 269 -0.15 -1.37 6.98
C GLN A 269 -0.04 0.04 7.58
N LEU A 270 0.48 0.16 8.80
CA LEU A 270 0.54 1.41 9.54
C LEU A 270 1.46 2.45 8.88
N THR A 271 2.67 2.04 8.51
CA THR A 271 3.66 2.93 7.87
C THR A 271 3.15 3.45 6.54
N SER A 272 2.65 2.56 5.66
CA SER A 272 2.18 2.96 4.34
C SER A 272 0.91 3.83 4.39
N LEU A 273 -0.04 3.53 5.28
CA LEU A 273 -1.24 4.37 5.45
C LEU A 273 -0.90 5.74 6.04
N ALA A 274 -0.01 5.81 7.04
CA ALA A 274 0.44 7.09 7.58
C ALA A 274 1.18 7.91 6.51
N MET A 275 2.01 7.27 5.68
CA MET A 275 2.69 7.93 4.56
C MET A 275 1.69 8.47 3.52
N LEU A 276 0.61 7.76 3.22
CA LEU A 276 -0.47 8.29 2.35
C LEU A 276 -1.17 9.50 2.95
N MET A 277 -1.40 9.50 4.27
CA MET A 277 -1.98 10.63 4.98
C MET A 277 -1.07 11.85 4.93
N LEU A 278 0.24 11.65 5.13
CA LEU A 278 1.22 12.73 5.28
C LEU A 278 1.73 13.31 3.95
N ASP A 279 2.01 12.46 2.96
CA ASP A 279 2.75 12.84 1.77
C ASP A 279 1.90 12.62 0.51
N SER A 280 1.53 13.72 -0.14
CA SER A 280 0.67 13.69 -1.32
C SER A 280 1.33 13.07 -2.55
N PHE A 281 2.67 12.91 -2.56
CA PHE A 281 3.36 12.15 -3.59
C PHE A 281 2.80 10.73 -3.69
N TYR A 282 2.63 10.03 -2.56
CA TYR A 282 2.15 8.65 -2.54
C TYR A 282 0.68 8.49 -2.94
N ARG A 283 -0.05 9.61 -3.12
CA ARG A 283 -1.43 9.62 -3.61
C ARG A 283 -1.53 9.75 -5.13
N SER A 284 -0.42 10.02 -5.81
CA SER A 284 -0.32 9.85 -7.26
C SER A 284 -0.32 8.36 -7.63
N ILE A 285 -0.64 8.02 -8.87
CA ILE A 285 -0.58 6.63 -9.37
C ILE A 285 0.84 6.09 -9.17
N GLU A 286 1.84 6.78 -9.69
CA GLU A 286 3.24 6.36 -9.62
C GLU A 286 3.76 6.34 -8.17
N GLY A 287 3.42 7.35 -7.36
CA GLY A 287 3.80 7.36 -5.95
C GLY A 287 3.17 6.21 -5.17
N PHE A 288 1.93 5.80 -5.49
CA PHE A 288 1.31 4.65 -4.85
C PHE A 288 1.99 3.32 -5.24
N GLU A 289 2.42 3.19 -6.49
CA GLU A 289 3.23 2.07 -6.95
C GLU A 289 4.57 2.00 -6.21
N ILE A 290 5.26 3.15 -6.06
CA ILE A 290 6.48 3.29 -5.27
C ILE A 290 6.24 2.94 -3.81
N LEU A 291 5.14 3.39 -3.21
CA LEU A 291 4.78 3.07 -1.83
C LEU A 291 4.66 1.55 -1.61
N ILE A 292 4.01 0.85 -2.55
CA ILE A 292 3.86 -0.61 -2.50
C ILE A 292 5.21 -1.29 -2.71
N GLN A 293 6.00 -0.88 -3.71
CA GLN A 293 7.33 -1.43 -3.96
C GLN A 293 8.26 -1.23 -2.75
N LYS A 294 8.19 -0.07 -2.12
CA LYS A 294 8.96 0.26 -0.91
C LYS A 294 8.44 -0.48 0.31
N GLU A 295 7.32 -0.05 0.89
CA GLU A 295 6.91 -0.44 2.26
C GLU A 295 6.39 -1.88 2.37
N TRP A 296 5.99 -2.49 1.26
CA TRP A 296 5.46 -3.85 1.23
C TRP A 296 6.44 -4.84 0.63
N ILE A 297 6.91 -4.58 -0.59
CA ILE A 297 7.70 -5.56 -1.34
C ILE A 297 9.16 -5.57 -0.86
N SER A 298 9.85 -4.43 -0.89
CA SER A 298 11.27 -4.34 -0.50
C SER A 298 11.46 -4.65 0.99
N PHE A 299 10.54 -4.18 1.83
CA PHE A 299 10.52 -4.44 3.27
C PHE A 299 10.01 -5.85 3.66
N GLY A 300 9.76 -6.73 2.69
CA GLY A 300 9.59 -8.16 2.95
C GLY A 300 8.25 -8.57 3.55
N HIS A 301 7.15 -7.92 3.15
CA HIS A 301 5.84 -8.52 3.33
C HIS A 301 5.80 -9.88 2.61
N LYS A 302 5.37 -10.92 3.32
CA LYS A 302 5.43 -12.31 2.85
C LYS A 302 4.30 -12.64 1.88
N PHE A 303 4.23 -11.97 0.72
CA PHE A 303 3.15 -12.15 -0.25
C PHE A 303 2.93 -13.62 -0.61
N ALA A 304 3.99 -14.36 -0.97
CA ALA A 304 3.86 -15.77 -1.33
C ALA A 304 3.25 -16.62 -0.20
N SER A 305 3.66 -16.42 1.06
CA SER A 305 3.08 -17.14 2.21
C SER A 305 1.66 -16.67 2.56
N ARG A 306 1.39 -15.35 2.48
CA ARG A 306 0.09 -14.76 2.85
C ARG A 306 -1.01 -15.12 1.86
N ILE A 307 -0.65 -15.31 0.59
CA ILE A 307 -1.59 -15.67 -0.48
C ILE A 307 -1.59 -17.18 -0.76
N GLY A 308 -0.42 -17.82 -0.71
CA GLY A 308 -0.23 -19.22 -1.08
C GLY A 308 -0.22 -19.43 -2.60
N HIS A 309 0.57 -18.63 -3.33
CA HIS A 309 0.64 -18.69 -4.79
C HIS A 309 1.01 -20.09 -5.28
N GLY A 310 0.12 -20.69 -6.08
CA GLY A 310 0.34 -22.00 -6.69
C GLY A 310 0.50 -23.18 -5.72
N ASP A 311 0.15 -23.01 -4.45
CA ASP A 311 0.18 -24.06 -3.44
C ASP A 311 -1.25 -24.58 -3.17
N LYS A 312 -1.40 -25.92 -3.21
CA LYS A 312 -2.66 -26.63 -2.95
C LYS A 312 -3.10 -26.63 -1.48
N ASN A 313 -2.20 -26.34 -0.54
CA ASN A 313 -2.49 -26.33 0.90
C ASN A 313 -3.36 -25.12 1.30
N HIS A 314 -4.65 -25.20 1.03
CA HIS A 314 -5.61 -24.14 1.35
C HIS A 314 -5.84 -23.94 2.85
N THR A 315 -5.39 -24.87 3.70
CA THR A 315 -5.49 -24.82 5.17
C THR A 315 -4.29 -24.19 5.86
N ASP A 316 -3.28 -23.73 5.09
CA ASP A 316 -2.08 -23.12 5.64
C ASP A 316 -2.42 -21.93 6.57
N ALA A 317 -1.94 -22.02 7.81
CA ALA A 317 -2.18 -21.03 8.84
C ALA A 317 -1.46 -19.69 8.58
N ASP A 318 -0.49 -19.64 7.66
CA ASP A 318 0.18 -18.40 7.26
C ASP A 318 -0.61 -17.55 6.26
N ARG A 319 -1.65 -18.11 5.62
CA ARG A 319 -2.49 -17.36 4.68
C ARG A 319 -3.37 -16.35 5.42
N SER A 320 -3.34 -15.09 4.97
CA SER A 320 -4.07 -14.00 5.62
C SER A 320 -4.20 -12.76 4.72
N PRO A 321 -5.33 -12.02 4.75
CA PRO A 321 -5.63 -10.94 3.83
C PRO A 321 -5.02 -9.58 4.24
N ILE A 322 -3.76 -9.55 4.67
CA ILE A 322 -3.13 -8.33 5.23
C ILE A 322 -3.00 -7.22 4.19
N PHE A 323 -2.52 -7.53 2.98
CA PHE A 323 -2.43 -6.55 1.90
C PHE A 323 -3.82 -6.13 1.39
N LEU A 324 -4.80 -7.06 1.40
CA LEU A 324 -6.19 -6.72 1.08
C LEU A 324 -6.77 -5.70 2.07
N GLN A 325 -6.53 -5.88 3.38
CA GLN A 325 -6.96 -4.90 4.39
C GLN A 325 -6.32 -3.53 4.17
N PHE A 326 -5.06 -3.48 3.74
CA PHE A 326 -4.42 -2.22 3.38
C PHE A 326 -5.12 -1.54 2.21
N ILE A 327 -5.38 -2.26 1.11
CA ILE A 327 -6.06 -1.69 -0.05
C ILE A 327 -7.50 -1.28 0.29
N ASP A 328 -8.21 -2.02 1.16
CA ASP A 328 -9.51 -1.61 1.70
C ASP A 328 -9.38 -0.28 2.46
N CYS A 329 -8.41 -0.14 3.37
CA CYS A 329 -8.15 1.14 4.06
C CYS A 329 -7.86 2.30 3.09
N VAL A 330 -7.11 2.05 2.00
CA VAL A 330 -6.89 3.05 0.95
C VAL A 330 -8.20 3.41 0.24
N TRP A 331 -9.03 2.43 -0.05
CA TRP A 331 -10.36 2.66 -0.62
C TRP A 331 -11.23 3.52 0.33
N GLN A 332 -11.26 3.22 1.63
CA GLN A 332 -11.98 4.05 2.63
C GLN A 332 -11.51 5.51 2.59
N MET A 333 -10.20 5.75 2.53
CA MET A 333 -9.66 7.11 2.40
C MET A 333 -10.06 7.77 1.08
N SER A 334 -10.02 7.05 -0.04
CA SER A 334 -10.44 7.59 -1.35
C SER A 334 -11.92 7.98 -1.38
N LYS A 335 -12.77 7.27 -0.62
CA LYS A 335 -14.20 7.59 -0.44
C LYS A 335 -14.40 8.87 0.36
N GLN A 336 -13.64 9.05 1.44
CA GLN A 336 -13.74 10.24 2.30
C GLN A 336 -13.06 11.48 1.68
N PHE A 337 -12.06 11.28 0.81
CA PHE A 337 -11.31 12.34 0.14
C PHE A 337 -11.32 12.14 -1.40
N PRO A 338 -12.47 12.38 -2.06
CA PRO A 338 -12.68 12.03 -3.48
C PRO A 338 -11.76 12.76 -4.46
N THR A 339 -11.11 13.85 -4.05
CA THR A 339 -10.19 14.63 -4.90
C THR A 339 -8.71 14.43 -4.56
N ALA A 340 -8.39 13.68 -3.50
CA ALA A 340 -7.01 13.65 -2.96
C ALA A 340 -6.10 12.58 -3.59
N PHE A 341 -6.67 11.60 -4.28
CA PHE A 341 -5.94 10.49 -4.92
C PHE A 341 -6.05 10.59 -6.44
N GLU A 342 -4.91 10.48 -7.14
CA GLU A 342 -4.85 10.48 -8.61
C GLU A 342 -5.45 9.21 -9.18
N PHE A 343 -5.47 8.13 -8.42
CA PHE A 343 -6.02 6.86 -8.85
C PHE A 343 -7.47 6.67 -8.45
N ASN A 344 -8.22 5.93 -9.27
CA ASN A 344 -9.60 5.54 -9.03
C ASN A 344 -9.72 4.13 -8.41
N GLU A 345 -10.94 3.74 -8.06
CA GLU A 345 -11.26 2.42 -7.48
C GLU A 345 -10.82 1.25 -8.39
N ARG A 346 -10.85 1.43 -9.71
CA ARG A 346 -10.46 0.41 -10.68
C ARG A 346 -8.98 0.05 -10.55
N LEU A 347 -8.10 0.99 -10.20
CA LEU A 347 -6.70 0.69 -9.91
C LEU A 347 -6.58 -0.27 -8.73
N LEU A 348 -7.29 0.03 -7.64
CA LEU A 348 -7.25 -0.76 -6.41
C LEU A 348 -7.76 -2.19 -6.65
N ILE A 349 -8.85 -2.34 -7.41
CA ILE A 349 -9.37 -3.65 -7.80
C ILE A 349 -8.37 -4.38 -8.73
N MET A 350 -7.76 -3.68 -9.69
CA MET A 350 -6.75 -4.26 -10.60
C MET A 350 -5.55 -4.82 -9.83
N ILE A 351 -5.06 -4.09 -8.82
CA ILE A 351 -4.01 -4.54 -7.92
C ILE A 351 -4.42 -5.81 -7.18
N LEU A 352 -5.63 -5.86 -6.63
CA LEU A 352 -6.13 -7.02 -5.89
C LEU A 352 -6.42 -8.23 -6.78
N ASP A 353 -6.89 -8.04 -8.01
CA ASP A 353 -7.04 -9.14 -8.96
C ASP A 353 -5.68 -9.73 -9.33
N HIS A 354 -4.68 -8.88 -9.55
CA HIS A 354 -3.35 -9.33 -9.91
C HIS A 354 -2.49 -9.81 -8.73
N LEU A 355 -2.84 -9.46 -7.50
CA LEU A 355 -2.35 -10.10 -6.28
C LEU A 355 -2.53 -11.61 -6.34
N TYR A 356 -3.68 -12.11 -6.80
CA TYR A 356 -3.94 -13.56 -6.85
C TYR A 356 -3.52 -14.21 -8.18
N SER A 357 -3.59 -13.45 -9.29
CA SER A 357 -3.48 -14.01 -10.65
C SER A 357 -2.17 -14.74 -10.96
N CYS A 358 -1.07 -14.34 -10.32
CA CYS A 358 0.29 -14.75 -10.71
C CYS A 358 0.59 -14.53 -12.20
N ARG A 359 -0.05 -13.54 -12.85
CA ARG A 359 0.26 -13.11 -14.23
C ARG A 359 1.52 -12.24 -14.31
N PHE A 360 1.80 -11.52 -13.23
CA PHE A 360 2.94 -10.62 -13.08
C PHE A 360 3.81 -11.07 -11.91
N GLY A 361 5.10 -10.72 -11.95
CA GLY A 361 6.05 -11.05 -10.88
C GLY A 361 5.97 -10.13 -9.66
N THR A 362 5.23 -9.01 -9.75
CA THR A 362 5.23 -7.93 -8.74
C THR A 362 5.02 -8.43 -7.31
N PHE A 363 4.00 -9.27 -7.09
CA PHE A 363 3.65 -9.79 -5.75
C PHE A 363 4.16 -11.21 -5.48
N LEU A 364 5.12 -11.71 -6.26
CA LEU A 364 5.71 -13.03 -6.00
C LEU A 364 6.80 -12.97 -4.93
N PHE A 365 7.04 -14.12 -4.29
CA PHE A 365 8.03 -14.33 -3.22
C PHE A 365 7.75 -13.55 -1.92
N ASN A 366 8.67 -13.63 -0.96
CA ASN A 366 8.46 -13.16 0.41
C ASN A 366 9.38 -12.01 0.83
N CYS A 367 10.44 -11.73 0.07
CA CYS A 367 11.38 -10.64 0.34
C CYS A 367 12.20 -10.31 -0.90
N GLU A 368 12.86 -9.14 -0.87
CA GLU A 368 13.70 -8.67 -1.97
C GLU A 368 14.80 -9.67 -2.32
N SER A 369 15.55 -10.20 -1.33
CA SER A 369 16.62 -11.17 -1.57
C SER A 369 16.15 -12.43 -2.30
N ALA A 370 14.93 -12.91 -2.01
CA ALA A 370 14.36 -14.06 -2.71
C ALA A 370 13.98 -13.74 -4.15
N ARG A 371 13.52 -12.52 -4.42
CA ARG A 371 13.17 -12.03 -5.77
C ARG A 371 14.42 -11.84 -6.62
N GLU A 372 15.49 -11.32 -6.05
CA GLU A 372 16.78 -11.19 -6.73
C GLU A 372 17.37 -12.56 -7.09
N ARG A 373 17.39 -13.52 -6.15
CA ARG A 373 17.86 -14.89 -6.43
C ARG A 373 17.11 -15.56 -7.57
N GLN A 374 15.83 -15.23 -7.73
CA GLN A 374 14.97 -15.77 -8.79
C GLN A 374 14.94 -14.90 -10.04
N LYS A 375 15.67 -13.78 -10.05
CA LYS A 375 15.75 -12.83 -11.16
C LYS A 375 14.38 -12.38 -11.65
N VAL A 376 13.49 -12.05 -10.71
CA VAL A 376 12.07 -11.76 -11.00
C VAL A 376 11.93 -10.59 -11.98
N THR A 377 12.73 -9.55 -11.82
CA THR A 377 12.75 -8.36 -12.69
C THR A 377 13.17 -8.69 -14.13
N GLU A 378 14.09 -9.64 -14.31
CA GLU A 378 14.57 -10.08 -15.63
C GLU A 378 13.64 -11.10 -16.30
N ARG A 379 12.94 -11.91 -15.50
CA ARG A 379 12.24 -13.12 -15.98
C ARG A 379 10.71 -13.03 -15.97
N THR A 380 10.15 -11.92 -15.50
CA THR A 380 8.69 -11.74 -15.41
C THR A 380 8.33 -10.30 -15.74
N VAL A 381 7.07 -10.07 -16.11
CA VAL A 381 6.55 -8.72 -16.33
C VAL A 381 6.06 -8.11 -15.01
N SER A 382 6.27 -6.81 -14.84
CA SER A 382 5.70 -6.03 -13.73
C SER A 382 4.23 -5.71 -13.97
N LEU A 383 3.39 -5.77 -12.94
CA LEU A 383 2.02 -5.26 -12.97
C LEU A 383 1.98 -3.78 -13.36
N TRP A 384 2.99 -3.01 -12.93
CA TRP A 384 3.08 -1.58 -13.23
C TRP A 384 3.27 -1.32 -14.74
N SER A 385 3.84 -2.28 -15.49
CA SER A 385 3.92 -2.19 -16.96
C SER A 385 2.52 -2.11 -17.59
N LEU A 386 1.59 -2.95 -17.13
CA LEU A 386 0.20 -2.95 -17.59
C LEU A 386 -0.51 -1.64 -17.19
N ILE A 387 -0.38 -1.25 -15.92
CA ILE A 387 -1.07 -0.08 -15.37
C ILE A 387 -0.59 1.19 -16.08
N ASN A 388 0.72 1.40 -16.15
CA ASN A 388 1.28 2.62 -16.74
C ASN A 388 1.15 2.68 -18.26
N SER A 389 1.02 1.55 -18.94
CA SER A 389 0.66 1.53 -20.37
C SER A 389 -0.80 1.94 -20.63
N SER A 390 -1.66 1.88 -19.61
CA SER A 390 -3.09 2.24 -19.68
C SER A 390 -3.49 3.25 -18.60
N LYS A 391 -2.58 4.17 -18.24
CA LYS A 391 -2.68 5.03 -17.04
C LYS A 391 -4.01 5.80 -16.95
N GLU A 392 -4.51 6.31 -18.06
CA GLU A 392 -5.77 7.08 -18.12
C GLU A 392 -6.99 6.27 -17.64
N THR A 393 -6.99 4.94 -17.79
CA THR A 393 -8.08 4.07 -17.28
C THR A 393 -8.19 4.08 -15.76
N PHE A 394 -7.07 4.37 -15.09
CA PHE A 394 -6.90 4.31 -13.65
C PHE A 394 -6.93 5.69 -13.00
N LYS A 395 -7.03 6.75 -13.80
CA LYS A 395 -7.03 8.12 -13.31
C LYS A 395 -8.38 8.45 -12.68
N ASN A 396 -8.33 9.01 -11.48
CA ASN A 396 -9.44 9.69 -10.84
C ASN A 396 -9.54 11.07 -11.46
N PRO A 397 -10.62 11.37 -12.18
CA PRO A 397 -10.72 12.63 -12.86
C PRO A 397 -10.99 13.81 -11.91
N PHE A 398 -11.46 13.55 -10.69
CA PHE A 398 -11.63 14.58 -9.65
C PHE A 398 -10.33 14.93 -8.92
N TYR A 399 -9.21 14.32 -9.29
CA TYR A 399 -7.95 14.53 -8.60
C TYR A 399 -7.50 15.98 -8.69
N THR A 400 -7.24 16.56 -7.53
CA THR A 400 -6.62 17.86 -7.37
C THR A 400 -5.27 17.68 -6.70
N LYS A 401 -4.20 18.15 -7.37
CA LYS A 401 -2.85 18.11 -6.82
C LYS A 401 -2.74 19.09 -5.65
N GLU A 402 -2.84 18.56 -4.43
CA GLU A 402 -2.66 19.32 -3.20
C GLU A 402 -1.27 19.06 -2.61
N ILE A 403 -0.48 20.11 -2.46
CA ILE A 403 0.86 20.02 -1.87
C ILE A 403 0.72 20.17 -0.34
N ASN A 404 1.36 19.30 0.43
CA ASN A 404 1.47 19.35 1.89
C ASN A 404 0.16 19.28 2.70
N ARG A 405 -0.99 18.99 2.08
CA ARG A 405 -2.23 18.74 2.85
C ARG A 405 -2.20 17.35 3.47
N VAL A 406 -2.20 17.27 4.80
CA VAL A 406 -2.35 16.01 5.53
C VAL A 406 -3.82 15.56 5.52
N LEU A 407 -4.06 14.26 5.29
CA LEU A 407 -5.40 13.67 5.34
C LEU A 407 -5.65 12.99 6.68
N TYR A 408 -6.76 13.32 7.33
CA TYR A 408 -7.20 12.67 8.57
C TYR A 408 -8.57 12.01 8.35
N PRO A 409 -8.60 10.74 7.90
CA PRO A 409 -9.87 10.03 7.73
C PRO A 409 -10.56 9.82 9.08
N VAL A 410 -11.88 9.69 9.05
CA VAL A 410 -12.69 9.36 10.21
C VAL A 410 -12.76 7.84 10.35
N ALA A 411 -11.97 7.28 11.27
CA ALA A 411 -11.99 5.86 11.61
C ALA A 411 -13.15 5.53 12.59
N SER A 412 -14.39 5.56 12.07
CA SER A 412 -15.61 5.27 12.83
C SER A 412 -16.50 4.31 12.06
N MET A 413 -17.17 3.39 12.77
CA MET A 413 -18.15 2.47 12.15
C MET A 413 -19.28 3.19 11.39
N ARG A 414 -19.52 4.47 11.67
CA ARG A 414 -20.50 5.32 10.97
C ARG A 414 -20.00 5.88 9.63
N HIS A 415 -18.69 5.84 9.39
CA HIS A 415 -18.03 6.44 8.21
C HIS A 415 -17.27 5.42 7.36
N LEU A 416 -17.14 4.19 7.87
CA LEU A 416 -16.54 3.09 7.14
C LEU A 416 -17.64 2.28 6.48
N GLU A 417 -17.43 1.94 5.21
CA GLU A 417 -18.39 1.20 4.40
C GLU A 417 -17.82 -0.17 4.06
N LEU A 418 -18.67 -1.19 3.85
CA LEU A 418 -18.20 -2.40 3.21
C LEU A 418 -17.93 -2.10 1.73
N TRP A 419 -16.75 -2.46 1.23
CA TRP A 419 -16.39 -2.24 -0.17
C TRP A 419 -17.16 -3.15 -1.14
N VAL A 420 -18.39 -2.73 -1.47
CA VAL A 420 -19.35 -3.49 -2.28
C VAL A 420 -18.76 -3.92 -3.63
N ASN A 421 -18.09 -3.00 -4.33
CA ASN A 421 -17.50 -3.20 -5.66
C ASN A 421 -16.31 -4.17 -5.68
N TYR A 422 -15.81 -4.59 -4.53
CA TYR A 422 -14.83 -5.67 -4.44
C TYR A 422 -15.42 -6.95 -3.83
N TYR A 423 -16.10 -6.83 -2.69
CA TYR A 423 -16.58 -7.98 -1.92
C TYR A 423 -17.82 -8.65 -2.53
N ILE A 424 -18.70 -7.89 -3.20
CA ILE A 424 -20.01 -8.35 -3.72
C ILE A 424 -20.12 -8.18 -5.25
N ARG A 425 -19.02 -7.87 -5.94
CA ARG A 425 -18.98 -7.59 -7.40
C ARG A 425 -19.45 -8.70 -8.34
N TRP A 426 -19.68 -9.90 -7.82
CA TRP A 426 -20.17 -11.04 -8.61
C TRP A 426 -21.70 -11.16 -8.59
N ASN A 427 -22.40 -10.41 -7.75
CA ASN A 427 -23.86 -10.37 -7.76
C ASN A 427 -24.34 -9.69 -9.06
N PRO A 428 -25.13 -10.37 -9.91
CA PRO A 428 -25.59 -9.81 -11.19
C PRO A 428 -26.35 -8.49 -11.04
N ARG A 429 -27.09 -8.29 -9.93
CA ARG A 429 -27.82 -7.04 -9.68
C ARG A 429 -26.89 -5.86 -9.48
N ILE A 430 -25.78 -6.08 -8.77
CA ILE A 430 -24.74 -5.06 -8.53
C ILE A 430 -23.97 -4.81 -9.84
N LYS A 431 -23.65 -5.88 -10.58
CA LYS A 431 -22.97 -5.76 -11.88
C LYS A 431 -23.81 -5.05 -12.95
N GLN A 432 -25.14 -5.08 -12.84
CA GLN A 432 -26.08 -4.41 -13.73
C GLN A 432 -26.36 -2.95 -13.34
N GLN A 433 -25.99 -2.52 -12.12
CA GLN A 433 -26.02 -1.11 -11.80
C GLN A 433 -25.02 -0.40 -12.72
N GLN A 434 -25.54 0.52 -13.54
CA GLN A 434 -24.75 1.45 -14.35
C GLN A 434 -23.70 2.13 -13.45
N PRO A 435 -22.55 2.56 -13.99
CA PRO A 435 -21.65 3.44 -13.25
C PRO A 435 -22.46 4.57 -12.62
N ASN A 436 -22.07 5.01 -11.42
CA ASN A 436 -22.79 6.06 -10.69
C ASN A 436 -23.17 7.17 -11.68
N PRO A 437 -24.46 7.56 -11.80
CA PRO A 437 -24.88 8.58 -12.77
C PRO A 437 -24.05 9.87 -12.69
N VAL A 438 -23.52 10.19 -11.51
CA VAL A 438 -22.58 11.29 -11.30
C VAL A 438 -21.23 11.05 -11.97
N GLU A 439 -20.68 9.84 -11.88
CA GLU A 439 -19.45 9.43 -12.54
C GLU A 439 -19.60 9.38 -14.06
N GLN A 440 -20.73 8.84 -14.57
CA GLN A 440 -21.06 8.90 -16.00
C GLN A 440 -21.14 10.33 -16.51
N ARG A 441 -21.93 11.17 -15.83
CA ARG A 441 -22.10 12.58 -16.21
C ARG A 441 -20.77 13.32 -16.17
N TYR A 442 -19.90 12.98 -15.23
CA TYR A 442 -18.60 13.60 -15.13
C TYR A 442 -17.64 13.14 -16.24
N MET A 443 -17.63 11.85 -16.60
CA MET A 443 -16.88 11.36 -17.74
C MET A 443 -17.32 12.03 -19.05
N GLU A 444 -18.62 12.30 -19.22
CA GLU A 444 -19.12 13.11 -20.34
C GLU A 444 -18.56 14.54 -20.30
N LEU A 445 -18.54 15.19 -19.12
CA LEU A 445 -18.02 16.55 -18.97
C LEU A 445 -16.51 16.65 -19.22
N LEU A 446 -15.74 15.63 -18.85
CA LEU A 446 -14.30 15.57 -19.13
C LEU A 446 -14.05 15.38 -20.62
N ALA A 447 -14.77 14.47 -21.27
CA ALA A 447 -14.67 14.28 -22.71
C ALA A 447 -14.99 15.60 -23.44
N LEU A 448 -16.00 16.32 -22.97
CA LEU A 448 -16.36 17.62 -23.50
C LEU A 448 -15.28 18.68 -23.23
N ARG A 449 -14.68 18.70 -22.04
CA ARG A 449 -13.55 19.58 -21.71
C ARG A 449 -12.36 19.33 -22.63
N ASP A 450 -11.98 18.06 -22.82
CA ASP A 450 -10.84 17.68 -23.65
C ASP A 450 -11.09 18.02 -25.12
N GLU A 451 -12.33 17.86 -25.59
CA GLU A 451 -12.77 18.34 -26.91
C GLU A 451 -12.61 19.87 -27.04
N TYR A 452 -13.04 20.64 -26.03
CA TYR A 452 -12.88 22.09 -26.03
C TYR A 452 -11.42 22.53 -25.97
N ILE A 453 -10.58 21.86 -25.19
CA ILE A 453 -9.13 22.15 -25.11
C ILE A 453 -8.48 21.91 -26.47
N LYS A 454 -8.76 20.75 -27.10
CA LYS A 454 -8.23 20.43 -28.42
C LYS A 454 -8.66 21.48 -29.46
N ARG A 455 -9.93 21.90 -29.42
CA ARG A 455 -10.46 22.93 -30.32
C ARG A 455 -9.81 24.29 -30.08
N LEU A 456 -9.50 24.63 -28.82
CA LEU A 456 -8.77 25.85 -28.47
C LEU A 456 -7.35 25.83 -29.04
N GLU A 457 -6.64 24.70 -28.92
CA GLU A 457 -5.29 24.51 -29.48
C GLU A 457 -5.29 24.64 -31.01
N GLU A 458 -6.25 23.99 -31.69
CA GLU A 458 -6.43 24.10 -33.15
C GLU A 458 -6.68 25.54 -33.59
N LEU A 459 -7.51 26.28 -32.86
CA LEU A 459 -7.79 27.69 -33.14
C LEU A 459 -6.56 28.58 -32.90
N GLN A 460 -5.78 28.32 -31.85
CA GLN A 460 -4.54 29.04 -31.56
C GLN A 460 -3.47 28.80 -32.63
N LEU A 461 -3.33 27.57 -33.11
CA LEU A 461 -2.46 27.20 -34.24
C LEU A 461 -2.90 27.88 -35.55
N ALA A 462 -4.21 27.88 -35.84
CA ALA A 462 -4.74 28.57 -37.01
C ALA A 462 -4.54 30.10 -36.96
N ASN A 463 -4.63 30.69 -35.77
CA ASN A 463 -4.46 32.13 -35.59
C ASN A 463 -2.98 32.56 -35.66
N SER A 464 -2.07 31.73 -35.15
CA SER A 464 -0.62 31.95 -35.27
C SER A 464 -0.13 31.77 -36.72
N ALA A 465 -0.71 30.86 -37.50
CA ALA A 465 -0.44 30.76 -38.94
C ALA A 465 -0.91 32.01 -39.72
N LYS A 466 -2.05 32.60 -39.36
CA LYS A 466 -2.56 33.83 -39.99
C LYS A 466 -1.74 35.09 -39.68
N LEU A 467 -1.01 35.11 -38.56
CA LEU A 467 -0.12 36.23 -38.19
C LEU A 467 1.25 36.18 -38.89
N SER A 468 1.56 35.10 -39.59
CA SER A 468 2.82 34.94 -40.35
C SER A 468 2.73 35.40 -41.82
N ASP A 469 1.55 35.79 -42.30
CA ASP A 469 1.37 36.38 -43.63
C ASP A 469 1.49 37.92 -43.57
N PRO A 470 2.21 38.56 -44.52
CA PRO A 470 2.45 40.01 -44.48
C PRO A 470 1.17 40.80 -44.80
N PRO A 471 0.98 42.00 -44.23
CA PRO A 471 -0.29 42.71 -44.31
C PRO A 471 -0.45 43.40 -45.67
N THR A 472 -1.48 43.02 -46.42
CA THR A 472 -2.07 43.86 -47.46
C THR A 472 -3.29 44.59 -46.89
N SER A 473 -3.14 45.90 -46.69
CA SER A 473 -4.22 46.86 -46.43
C SER A 473 -4.98 47.13 -47.77
N PRO A 474 -6.26 47.56 -47.80
CA PRO A 474 -6.71 48.81 -47.15
C PRO A 474 -8.16 48.91 -46.61
N SER A 475 -8.32 49.97 -45.81
CA SER A 475 -9.49 50.86 -45.58
C SER A 475 -10.80 50.31 -44.96
N SER A 476 -11.07 50.83 -43.76
CA SER A 476 -12.32 50.81 -43.00
C SER A 476 -13.48 51.54 -43.69
N PRO A 477 -14.73 51.30 -43.25
CA PRO A 477 -15.33 52.34 -42.41
C PRO A 477 -16.08 51.81 -41.17
N SER A 478 -16.13 52.70 -40.19
CA SER A 478 -16.74 52.65 -38.86
C SER A 478 -18.13 52.02 -38.80
N GLN A 479 -18.32 51.04 -37.91
CA GLN A 479 -19.62 50.77 -37.29
C GLN A 479 -19.47 50.48 -35.79
N MET A 480 -20.32 51.17 -35.03
CA MET A 480 -20.41 51.20 -33.58
C MET A 480 -20.77 49.85 -32.98
N MET A 481 -20.12 49.52 -31.85
CA MET A 481 -20.55 48.42 -30.98
C MET A 481 -21.87 48.75 -30.29
N PRO A 482 -22.72 47.74 -30.09
CA PRO A 482 -23.52 47.64 -28.89
C PRO A 482 -23.00 46.49 -28.01
N HIS A 483 -22.78 46.84 -26.74
CA HIS A 483 -22.63 45.91 -25.63
C HIS A 483 -23.74 44.86 -25.62
N VAL A 484 -23.36 43.58 -25.57
CA VAL A 484 -24.26 42.52 -25.09
C VAL A 484 -23.67 41.98 -23.79
N GLN A 485 -24.35 42.33 -22.69
CA GLN A 485 -24.20 41.69 -21.39
C GLN A 485 -24.59 40.21 -21.50
N THR A 486 -23.74 39.33 -20.99
CA THR A 486 -24.15 37.98 -20.62
C THR A 486 -24.22 37.90 -19.10
N HIS A 487 -25.44 37.84 -18.58
CA HIS A 487 -25.73 37.22 -17.30
C HIS A 487 -25.83 35.71 -17.54
N PHE A 488 -24.88 34.94 -17.02
CA PHE A 488 -25.08 33.64 -16.37
C PHE A 488 -23.81 33.26 -15.62
#